data_AF-A0A821P0Q4-F1
#
_entry.id   AF-A0A821P0Q4-F1
#
_cell.length_a   1.000
_cell.length_b   1.000
_cell.length_c   1.000
_cell.angle_alpha   90.00
_cell.angle_beta   90.00
_cell.angle_gamma   90.00
#
_symmetry.space_group_name_H-M   'P 1'
#
loop_
_entity.id
_entity.type
_entity.pdbx_description
1 polymer ?
#
loop_
_entity_poly.entity_id
_entity_poly.type
_entity_poly.pdbx_seq_one_letter_code
_entity_poly.pdbx_strand_id
1 'polypeptide(L)'
;MADNIKCVDCRSMANLIIHRQHSHGLCDGFTTILFYAREMQKLAEEVQSYSREHRIELGNIEWKVFSDNWPNIFIRNSEQIRNSHVLFLASFHNPQTIFEQISLFYHLPKYLCRLL
;
A
#
# COMPACT_ATOMS: atom_id res chain seq x y z
N MET A 1 -33.33 -22.06 26.69
CA MET A 1 -31.88 -22.36 26.77
C MET A 1 -31.19 -21.15 26.17
N ALA A 2 -30.64 -20.27 27.01
CA ALA A 2 -30.25 -18.92 26.64
C ALA A 2 -28.90 -18.89 25.91
N ASP A 3 -28.87 -18.14 24.81
CA ASP A 3 -27.70 -17.82 24.01
C ASP A 3 -26.64 -17.11 24.84
N ASN A 4 -25.40 -17.64 24.81
CA ASN A 4 -24.25 -17.00 25.43
C ASN A 4 -23.31 -16.51 24.32
N ILE A 5 -23.62 -15.31 23.81
CA ILE A 5 -22.79 -14.56 22.87
C ILE A 5 -21.50 -14.18 23.62
N LYS A 6 -20.41 -14.90 23.36
CA LYS A 6 -19.08 -14.50 23.82
C LYS A 6 -18.59 -13.35 22.96
N CYS A 7 -18.55 -12.17 23.58
CA CYS A 7 -17.86 -10.98 23.09
C CYS A 7 -16.42 -11.35 22.70
N VAL A 8 -16.05 -11.11 21.43
CA VAL A 8 -14.69 -11.37 20.95
C VAL A 8 -13.77 -10.31 21.52
N ASP A 9 -12.88 -10.75 22.41
CA ASP A 9 -11.83 -9.96 23.04
C ASP A 9 -10.93 -9.29 21.98
N CYS A 10 -10.79 -7.97 22.07
CA CYS A 10 -10.07 -7.11 21.12
C CYS A 10 -8.58 -7.48 20.96
N ARG A 11 -8.05 -8.36 21.82
CA ARG A 11 -6.67 -8.85 21.79
C ARG A 11 -6.46 -10.09 20.90
N SER A 12 -7.53 -10.78 20.50
CA SER A 12 -7.42 -12.00 19.66
C SER A 12 -7.26 -11.72 18.15
N MET A 13 -7.33 -10.46 17.72
CA MET A 13 -7.10 -10.06 16.32
C MET A 13 -5.62 -10.16 15.89
N ALA A 14 -4.68 -10.27 16.83
CA ALA A 14 -3.27 -10.46 16.52
C ALA A 14 -2.97 -11.85 15.93
N ASN A 15 -3.74 -12.88 16.32
CA ASN A 15 -3.50 -14.27 15.92
C ASN A 15 -4.21 -14.68 14.62
N LEU A 16 -5.19 -13.89 14.14
CA LEU A 16 -5.83 -14.10 12.85
C LEU A 16 -4.94 -13.70 11.66
N ILE A 17 -3.88 -12.93 11.91
CA ILE A 17 -2.86 -12.59 10.91
C ILE A 17 -1.79 -13.68 10.83
N ILE A 18 -1.51 -14.39 11.92
CA ILE A 18 -0.37 -15.32 12.01
C ILE A 18 -0.72 -16.73 11.47
N HIS A 19 -1.99 -17.16 11.50
CA HIS A 19 -2.37 -18.53 11.12
C HIS A 19 -2.91 -18.72 9.68
N ARG A 20 -2.94 -17.67 8.84
CA ARG A 20 -3.23 -17.76 7.40
C ARG A 20 -1.93 -17.77 6.59
N GLN A 21 -1.07 -18.74 6.84
CA GLN A 21 0.03 -19.03 5.91
C GLN A 21 -0.52 -19.78 4.69
N HIS A 22 -0.09 -19.36 3.48
CA HIS A 22 -0.41 -19.92 2.14
C HIS A 22 -1.58 -19.33 1.34
N SER A 23 -1.61 -18.02 1.17
CA SER A 23 -2.03 -17.43 -0.11
C SER A 23 -0.95 -16.43 -0.52
N HIS A 24 -0.16 -16.83 -1.52
CA HIS A 24 0.99 -16.19 -2.17
C HIS A 24 1.20 -14.67 -1.95
N GLY A 25 2.46 -14.29 -1.69
CA GLY A 25 2.94 -12.91 -1.63
C GLY A 25 3.53 -12.63 -0.26
N LEU A 26 4.81 -12.81 0.01
CA LEU A 26 5.86 -11.83 -0.34
C LEU A 26 7.27 -12.47 -0.21
N CYS A 27 7.37 -13.80 -0.20
CA CYS A 27 8.61 -14.57 0.04
C CYS A 27 9.26 -15.10 -1.25
N ASP A 28 8.95 -14.52 -2.40
CA ASP A 28 9.53 -14.87 -3.70
C ASP A 28 10.90 -14.20 -3.98
N GLY A 29 11.45 -13.50 -2.99
CA GLY A 29 12.78 -12.86 -3.06
C GLY A 29 12.79 -11.49 -3.74
N PHE A 30 11.64 -10.97 -4.16
CA PHE A 30 11.51 -9.65 -4.77
C PHE A 30 11.22 -8.57 -3.72
N THR A 31 11.77 -7.37 -3.94
CA THR A 31 11.52 -6.22 -3.07
C THR A 31 10.05 -5.79 -3.17
N THR A 32 9.51 -5.31 -2.06
CA THR A 32 8.17 -4.73 -2.01
C THR A 32 8.24 -3.23 -1.83
N ILE A 33 7.62 -2.49 -2.74
CA ILE A 33 7.57 -1.04 -2.72
C ILE A 33 6.17 -0.62 -2.25
N LEU A 34 6.15 0.13 -1.15
CA LEU A 34 4.94 0.70 -0.58
C LEU A 34 4.83 2.16 -0.99
N PHE A 35 3.93 2.43 -1.91
CA PHE A 35 3.47 3.78 -2.22
C PHE A 35 2.30 4.14 -1.29
N TYR A 36 2.06 5.44 -1.12
CA TYR A 36 1.01 5.93 -0.22
C TYR A 36 0.45 7.28 -0.69
N ALA A 37 -0.84 7.50 -0.40
CA ALA A 37 -1.44 8.82 -0.49
C ALA A 37 -0.84 9.75 0.57
N ARG A 38 -0.82 11.07 0.31
CA ARG A 38 -0.19 12.08 1.20
C ARG A 38 -0.61 11.94 2.67
N GLU A 39 -1.92 11.79 2.89
CA GLU A 39 -2.53 11.64 4.23
C GLU A 39 -2.10 10.35 4.96
N MET A 40 -1.61 9.35 4.23
CA MET A 40 -1.24 8.04 4.77
C MET A 40 0.25 7.91 5.10
N GLN A 41 1.04 8.99 5.00
CA GLN A 41 2.49 8.96 5.22
C GLN A 41 2.86 8.34 6.58
N LYS A 42 2.23 8.80 7.66
CA LYS A 42 2.53 8.30 9.01
C LYS A 42 2.28 6.79 9.13
N LEU A 43 1.16 6.33 8.56
CA LEU A 43 0.82 4.90 8.54
C LEU A 43 1.83 4.11 7.70
N ALA A 44 2.29 4.66 6.58
CA ALA A 44 3.30 4.01 5.73
C ALA A 44 4.64 3.85 6.46
N GLU A 45 5.08 4.88 7.16
CA GLU A 45 6.29 4.85 8.01
C GLU A 45 6.16 3.82 9.14
N GLU A 46 4.99 3.76 9.79
CA GLU A 46 4.69 2.73 10.79
C GLU A 46 4.75 1.31 10.18
N VAL A 47 4.11 1.07 9.05
CA VAL A 47 4.14 -0.23 8.33
C VAL A 47 5.57 -0.63 7.97
N GLN A 48 6.38 0.31 7.48
CA GLN A 48 7.80 0.05 7.20
C GLN A 48 8.54 -0.36 8.48
N SER A 49 8.30 0.32 9.60
CA SER A 49 8.98 0.03 10.87
C SER A 49 8.71 -1.37 11.45
N TYR A 50 7.53 -1.93 11.18
CA TYR A 50 7.15 -3.28 11.60
C TYR A 50 7.67 -4.38 10.66
N SER A 51 8.13 -4.01 9.47
CA SER A 51 8.54 -4.95 8.43
C SER A 51 9.98 -5.42 8.67
N ARG A 52 10.15 -6.32 9.66
CA ARG A 52 11.47 -6.89 10.02
C ARG A 52 11.91 -8.04 9.12
N GLU A 53 10.96 -8.78 8.56
CA GLU A 53 11.21 -10.01 7.78
C GLU A 53 11.10 -9.80 6.26
N HIS A 54 10.28 -8.84 5.82
CA HIS A 54 10.08 -8.50 4.42
C HIS A 54 10.63 -7.10 4.17
N ARG A 55 11.52 -6.94 3.19
CA ARG A 55 12.10 -5.62 2.85
C ARG A 55 11.03 -4.76 2.16
N ILE A 56 10.27 -4.01 2.97
CA ILE A 56 9.34 -2.99 2.47
C ILE A 56 10.10 -1.66 2.35
N GLU A 57 10.15 -1.15 1.13
CA GLU A 57 10.75 0.15 0.82
C GLU A 57 9.65 1.16 0.53
N LEU A 58 9.74 2.36 1.11
CA LEU A 58 8.79 3.43 0.83
C LEU A 58 9.07 4.03 -0.55
N GLY A 59 8.08 3.97 -1.42
CA GLY A 59 8.10 4.63 -2.71
C GLY A 59 7.88 6.14 -2.57
N ASN A 60 8.49 6.92 -3.45
CA ASN A 60 8.38 8.38 -3.42
C ASN A 60 7.58 8.87 -4.64
N ILE A 61 6.44 9.50 -4.36
CA ILE A 61 5.56 10.10 -5.35
C ILE A 61 5.54 11.61 -5.13
N GLU A 62 5.87 12.35 -6.18
CA GLU A 62 5.59 13.77 -6.26
C GLU A 62 4.17 13.99 -6.74
N TRP A 63 3.36 14.51 -5.83
CA TRP A 63 1.99 14.87 -6.11
C TRP A 63 1.91 16.34 -6.51
N LYS A 64 2.04 16.62 -7.82
CA LYS A 64 1.86 17.97 -8.37
C LYS A 64 0.56 18.07 -9.14
N VAL A 65 0.20 19.29 -9.49
CA VAL A 65 -0.93 19.61 -10.36
C VAL A 65 -0.45 20.53 -11.48
N PHE A 66 -1.02 20.36 -12.65
CA PHE A 66 -0.87 21.32 -13.75
C PHE A 66 -1.73 22.57 -13.49
N SER A 67 -1.54 23.62 -14.29
CA SER A 67 -2.28 24.89 -14.15
C SER A 67 -3.79 24.76 -14.38
N ASP A 68 -4.23 23.67 -15.00
CA ASP A 68 -5.63 23.31 -15.24
C ASP A 68 -6.22 22.38 -14.15
N ASN A 69 -5.48 22.17 -13.06
CA ASN A 69 -5.79 21.26 -11.94
C ASN A 69 -5.77 19.77 -12.29
N TRP A 70 -5.24 19.37 -13.45
CA TRP A 70 -5.01 17.95 -13.73
C TRP A 70 -3.83 17.42 -12.91
N PRO A 71 -3.92 16.17 -12.42
CA PRO A 71 -2.83 15.54 -11.68
C PRO A 71 -1.55 15.45 -12.53
N ASN A 72 -0.46 15.99 -12.00
CA ASN A 72 0.88 15.88 -12.54
C ASN A 72 1.71 15.01 -11.60
N ILE A 73 1.55 13.69 -11.72
CA ILE A 73 2.10 12.72 -10.77
C ILE A 73 3.41 12.17 -11.31
N PHE A 74 4.47 12.28 -10.51
CA PHE A 74 5.78 11.75 -10.87
C PHE A 74 6.28 10.77 -9.82
N ILE A 75 6.65 9.57 -10.26
CA ILE A 75 7.22 8.54 -9.37
C ILE A 75 8.74 8.62 -9.43
N ARG A 76 9.39 8.91 -8.31
CA ARG A 76 10.85 8.94 -8.22
C ARG A 76 11.41 7.53 -8.14
N ASN A 77 12.63 7.35 -8.66
CA ASN A 77 13.34 6.06 -8.68
C ASN A 77 12.52 4.94 -9.34
N SER A 78 11.78 5.27 -10.40
CA SER A 78 10.85 4.36 -11.08
C SER A 78 11.50 3.08 -11.61
N GLU A 79 12.81 3.09 -11.86
CA GLU A 79 13.56 1.88 -12.27
C GLU A 79 13.51 0.77 -11.22
N GLN A 80 13.35 1.10 -9.93
CA GLN A 80 13.25 0.12 -8.85
C GLN A 80 11.91 -0.63 -8.85
N ILE A 81 10.91 -0.10 -9.54
CA ILE A 81 9.55 -0.68 -9.61
C ILE A 81 9.53 -1.96 -10.46
N ARG A 82 10.43 -2.05 -11.44
CA ARG A 82 10.49 -3.19 -12.35
C ARG A 82 10.70 -4.49 -11.58
N ASN A 83 9.84 -5.48 -11.82
CA ASN A 83 9.87 -6.78 -11.15
C ASN A 83 9.68 -6.76 -9.62
N SER A 84 9.32 -5.61 -9.03
CA SER A 84 9.03 -5.48 -7.60
C SER A 84 7.53 -5.66 -7.35
N HIS A 85 7.18 -6.12 -6.14
CA HIS A 85 5.81 -6.07 -5.65
C HIS A 85 5.45 -4.63 -5.33
N VAL A 86 4.26 -4.21 -5.74
CA VAL A 86 3.79 -2.84 -5.46
C VAL A 86 2.55 -2.89 -4.58
N LEU A 87 2.63 -2.19 -3.45
CA LEU A 87 1.52 -1.91 -2.55
C LEU A 87 1.20 -0.41 -2.60
N PHE A 88 -0.08 -0.07 -2.43
CA PHE A 88 -0.52 1.32 -2.36
C PHE A 88 -1.46 1.55 -1.18
N LEU A 89 -1.06 2.41 -0.24
CA LEU A 89 -1.92 2.88 0.84
C LEU A 89 -2.80 4.04 0.36
N ALA A 90 -4.04 3.72 0.02
CA ALA A 90 -5.01 4.68 -0.47
C ALA A 90 -5.72 5.47 0.63
N SER A 91 -6.27 6.63 0.28
CA SER A 91 -7.12 7.47 1.12
C SER A 91 -8.37 7.92 0.37
N PHE A 92 -9.56 7.65 0.90
CA PHE A 92 -10.84 7.93 0.23
C PHE A 92 -11.63 9.10 0.85
N HIS A 93 -10.92 10.00 1.54
CA HIS A 93 -11.57 11.05 2.32
C HIS A 93 -12.16 12.20 1.48
N ASN A 94 -11.70 12.41 0.24
CA ASN A 94 -12.31 13.37 -0.69
C ASN A 94 -12.13 12.98 -2.18
N PRO A 95 -12.99 13.47 -3.08
CA PRO A 95 -12.95 13.11 -4.52
C PRO A 95 -11.66 13.53 -5.25
N GLN A 96 -11.08 14.68 -4.91
CA GLN A 96 -9.87 15.18 -5.56
C GLN A 96 -8.68 14.25 -5.28
N THR A 97 -8.50 13.84 -4.02
CA THR A 97 -7.46 12.88 -3.63
C THR A 97 -7.70 11.52 -4.29
N ILE A 98 -8.96 11.07 -4.39
CA ILE A 98 -9.28 9.81 -5.09
C ILE A 98 -8.87 9.90 -6.57
N PHE A 99 -9.16 11.02 -7.23
CA PHE A 99 -8.83 11.22 -8.64
C PHE A 99 -7.31 11.22 -8.90
N GLU A 100 -6.52 11.88 -8.04
CA GLU A 100 -5.06 11.81 -8.10
C GLU A 100 -4.58 10.35 -7.96
N GLN A 101 -5.12 9.59 -7.00
CA GLN A 101 -4.72 8.19 -6.77
C GLN A 101 -5.08 7.27 -7.94
N ILE A 102 -6.26 7.44 -8.55
CA ILE A 102 -6.66 6.69 -9.74
C ILE A 102 -5.71 6.98 -10.90
N SER A 103 -5.31 8.25 -11.07
CA SER A 103 -4.36 8.64 -12.12
C SER A 103 -3.00 7.94 -11.96
N LEU A 104 -2.53 7.77 -10.72
CA LEU A 104 -1.33 6.98 -10.42
C LEU A 104 -1.50 5.50 -10.81
N PHE A 105 -2.66 4.88 -10.52
CA PHE A 105 -2.91 3.48 -10.87
C PHE A 105 -2.87 3.25 -12.39
N TYR A 106 -3.28 4.21 -13.20
CA TYR A 106 -3.12 4.13 -14.66
C TYR A 106 -1.65 4.24 -15.13
N HIS A 107 -0.78 4.84 -14.32
CA HIS A 107 0.65 4.93 -14.62
C HIS A 107 1.43 3.68 -14.20
N LEU A 108 1.05 3.03 -13.09
CA LEU A 108 1.80 1.90 -12.53
C LEU A 108 2.06 0.73 -13.51
N PRO A 109 1.08 0.27 -14.32
CA PRO A 109 1.30 -0.80 -15.30
C PRO A 109 2.43 -0.53 -16.29
N LYS A 110 2.74 0.75 -16.58
CA LYS A 110 3.83 1.12 -17.49
C LYS A 110 5.22 0.79 -16.94
N TYR A 111 5.35 0.62 -15.63
CA TYR A 111 6.62 0.33 -14.95
C TYR A 111 6.91 -1.16 -14.78
N LEU A 112 6.04 -2.05 -15.32
CA LEU A 112 6.23 -3.51 -15.27
C LEU A 112 6.41 -4.03 -13.84
N CYS A 113 5.64 -3.45 -12.90
CA CYS A 113 5.52 -3.96 -11.55
C CYS A 113 4.79 -5.31 -11.54
N ARG A 114 5.06 -6.13 -10.52
CA ARG A 114 4.27 -7.33 -10.25
C ARG A 114 3.00 -6.92 -9.51
N LEU A 115 1.86 -7.37 -10.03
CA LEU A 115 0.62 -7.40 -9.27
C LEU A 115 0.73 -8.54 -8.25
N LEU A 116 0.47 -8.22 -6.99
CA LEU A 116 0.37 -9.19 -5.90
C LEU A 116 -0.82 -10.14 -6.12
#